data_AF-A0AAD0E597-F1
#
_entry.id   AF-A0AAD0E597-F1
#
_cell.length_a   1.000
_cell.length_b   1.000
_cell.length_c   1.000
_cell.angle_alpha   90.00
_cell.angle_beta   90.00
_cell.angle_gamma   90.00
#
_symmetry.space_group_name_H-M   'P 1'
#
loop_
_entity.id
_entity.type
_entity.pdbx_description
1 polymer ?
#
loop_
_entity_poly.entity_id
_entity_poly.type
_entity_poly.pdbx_seq_one_letter_code
_entity_poly.pdbx_strand_id
1 'polypeptide(L)'
;MLRNRRFVVLALTAGLFSNSVSSAVAAVTASPSPSIDTFKVAQEQFKKDRDAYFMALRDRDMKMRVINTTFKAAVDKSISDAKIAMTTATTPEQKNAINAARRAAVASAIVARESAISGLGSIPMPPVQPQRPAKITPQGMSDYKDKDKNREKEKR
;
A
#
# COMPACT_ATOMS: atom_id res chain seq x y z
N MET A 1 -14.56 31.68 -44.66
CA MET A 1 -14.65 32.74 -43.64
C MET A 1 -15.88 32.46 -42.79
N LEU A 2 -15.74 32.23 -41.48
CA LEU A 2 -16.51 32.87 -40.41
C LEU A 2 -15.92 32.40 -39.08
N ARG A 3 -15.35 33.37 -38.37
CA ARG A 3 -14.93 33.32 -36.96
C ARG A 3 -16.08 32.80 -36.09
N ASN A 4 -15.75 32.19 -34.96
CA ASN A 4 -16.23 32.68 -33.66
C ASN A 4 -15.41 32.11 -32.50
N ARG A 5 -14.55 32.97 -31.93
CA ARG A 5 -13.98 32.84 -30.60
C ARG A 5 -15.05 33.27 -29.59
N ARG A 6 -15.23 32.52 -28.50
CA ARG A 6 -15.68 33.07 -27.22
C ARG A 6 -14.82 32.53 -26.09
N PHE A 7 -13.99 33.42 -25.57
CA PHE A 7 -13.39 33.36 -24.24
C PHE A 7 -14.40 33.97 -23.26
N VAL A 8 -14.73 33.29 -22.16
CA VAL A 8 -15.27 33.87 -20.91
C VAL A 8 -14.88 32.90 -19.78
N VAL A 9 -13.79 33.16 -19.03
CA VAL A 9 -13.71 33.83 -17.71
C VAL A 9 -14.04 32.91 -16.52
N LEU A 10 -12.97 32.51 -15.83
CA LEU A 10 -12.70 32.61 -14.38
C LEU A 10 -13.85 32.30 -13.39
N ALA A 11 -13.67 31.23 -12.61
CA ALA A 11 -14.18 31.13 -11.23
C ALA A 11 -13.10 30.48 -10.35
N LEU A 12 -12.16 31.29 -9.88
CA LEU A 12 -11.25 30.98 -8.79
C LEU A 12 -12.01 31.22 -7.48
N THR A 13 -12.67 30.19 -6.92
CA THR A 13 -13.27 30.30 -5.59
C THR A 13 -12.32 29.73 -4.55
N ALA A 14 -11.62 30.65 -3.89
CA ALA A 14 -10.91 30.40 -2.64
C ALA A 14 -11.93 30.07 -1.53
N GLY A 15 -11.91 28.84 -1.04
CA GLY A 15 -12.58 28.42 0.20
C GLY A 15 -11.53 28.27 1.30
N LEU A 16 -11.06 29.39 1.84
CA LEU A 16 -10.30 29.43 3.09
C LEU A 16 -11.29 29.50 4.27
N PHE A 17 -10.92 28.83 5.37
CA PHE A 17 -11.58 28.78 6.69
C PHE A 17 -12.81 27.86 6.78
N SER A 18 -12.82 26.83 7.63
CA SER A 18 -12.62 26.96 9.07
C SER A 18 -11.93 25.74 9.68
N ASN A 19 -10.84 25.99 10.41
CA ASN A 19 -10.31 25.07 11.41
C ASN A 19 -11.34 24.96 12.54
N SER A 20 -12.06 23.85 12.61
CA SER A 20 -12.77 23.47 13.84
C SER A 20 -11.73 23.15 14.90
N VAL A 21 -11.45 24.11 15.76
CA VAL A 21 -10.69 23.91 16.99
C VAL A 21 -11.57 23.04 17.89
N SER A 22 -11.38 21.72 17.83
CA SER A 22 -11.93 20.83 18.84
C SER A 22 -11.27 21.20 20.17
N SER A 23 -12.06 21.82 21.04
CA SER A 23 -11.71 22.02 22.45
C SER A 23 -11.35 20.66 23.05
N ALA A 24 -10.05 20.45 23.27
CA ALA A 24 -9.55 19.33 24.05
C ALA A 24 -9.92 19.56 25.50
N VAL A 25 -11.14 19.17 25.88
CA VAL A 25 -11.41 18.83 27.27
C VAL A 25 -10.71 17.51 27.54
N ALA A 26 -9.69 17.54 28.39
CA ALA A 26 -9.09 16.34 28.97
C ALA A 26 -10.12 15.72 29.92
N ALA A 27 -11.16 15.10 29.36
CA ALA A 27 -11.86 14.05 30.04
C ALA A 27 -10.87 12.89 30.09
N VAL A 28 -10.48 12.48 31.30
CA VAL A 28 -9.71 11.27 31.55
C VAL A 28 -10.61 10.09 31.17
N THR A 29 -10.77 9.86 29.87
CA THR A 29 -11.42 8.66 29.36
C THR A 29 -10.41 7.55 29.58
N ALA A 30 -10.64 6.77 30.63
CA ALA A 30 -10.01 5.47 30.80
C ALA A 30 -9.99 4.78 29.43
N SER A 31 -8.78 4.55 28.91
CA SER A 31 -8.56 3.78 27.70
C SER A 31 -9.35 2.47 27.86
N PRO A 32 -10.39 2.19 27.06
CA PRO A 32 -11.13 0.96 27.19
C PRO A 32 -10.16 -0.16 26.88
N SER A 33 -9.76 -0.89 27.91
CA SER A 33 -8.96 -2.10 27.77
C SER A 33 -9.71 -3.01 26.78
N PRO A 34 -9.09 -3.46 25.68
CA PRO A 34 -9.79 -4.21 24.64
C PRO A 34 -10.48 -5.42 25.29
N SER A 35 -11.80 -5.52 25.17
CA SER A 35 -12.56 -6.63 25.74
C SER A 35 -12.32 -7.90 24.91
N ILE A 36 -12.54 -9.08 25.50
CA ILE A 36 -12.34 -10.36 24.80
C ILE A 36 -13.17 -10.45 23.51
N ASP A 37 -14.34 -9.83 23.45
CA ASP A 37 -15.20 -9.82 22.27
C ASP A 37 -14.59 -8.97 21.13
N THR A 38 -13.97 -7.83 21.44
CA THR A 38 -13.23 -7.04 20.44
C THR A 38 -12.03 -7.81 19.87
N PHE A 39 -11.38 -8.65 20.68
CA PHE A 39 -10.28 -9.50 20.22
C PHE A 39 -10.73 -10.59 19.25
N LYS A 40 -11.88 -11.25 19.51
CA LYS A 40 -12.42 -12.28 18.60
C LYS A 40 -12.80 -11.71 17.24
N VAL A 41 -13.46 -10.54 17.23
CA VAL A 41 -13.81 -9.83 15.99
C VAL A 41 -12.55 -9.44 15.21
N ALA A 42 -11.54 -8.88 15.90
CA ALA A 42 -10.27 -8.54 15.28
C ALA A 42 -9.55 -9.77 14.70
N GLN A 43 -9.70 -10.95 15.33
CA GLN A 43 -9.11 -12.19 14.85
C GLN A 43 -9.79 -12.73 13.58
N GLU A 44 -11.11 -12.58 13.45
CA GLU A 44 -11.82 -12.93 12.22
C GLU A 44 -11.47 -11.97 11.08
N GLN A 45 -11.32 -10.67 11.38
CA GLN A 45 -10.86 -9.69 10.41
C GLN A 45 -9.43 -10.00 9.94
N PHE A 46 -8.53 -10.35 10.86
CA PHE A 46 -7.17 -10.77 10.53
C PHE A 46 -7.15 -11.95 9.54
N LYS A 47 -8.03 -12.94 9.69
CA LYS A 47 -8.10 -14.07 8.74
C LYS A 47 -8.48 -13.59 7.33
N LYS A 48 -9.50 -12.74 7.22
CA LYS A 48 -9.94 -12.17 5.93
C LYS A 48 -8.85 -11.32 5.30
N ASP A 49 -8.20 -10.47 6.07
CA ASP A 49 -7.10 -9.62 5.62
C ASP A 49 -5.92 -10.47 5.16
N ARG A 50 -5.70 -11.62 5.80
CA ARG A 50 -4.66 -12.57 5.39
C ARG A 50 -4.92 -13.13 4.01
N ASP A 51 -6.14 -13.58 3.75
CA ASP A 51 -6.50 -14.14 2.45
C ASP A 51 -6.46 -13.06 1.35
N ALA A 52 -6.96 -11.86 1.65
CA ALA A 52 -6.85 -10.69 0.77
C ALA A 52 -5.38 -10.34 0.46
N TYR A 53 -4.49 -10.41 1.46
CA TYR A 53 -3.06 -10.21 1.28
C TYR A 53 -2.44 -11.23 0.31
N PHE A 54 -2.72 -12.52 0.46
CA PHE A 54 -2.22 -13.53 -0.48
C PHE A 54 -2.77 -13.35 -1.89
N MET A 55 -4.05 -13.00 -2.03
CA MET A 55 -4.64 -12.68 -3.33
C MET A 55 -3.96 -11.47 -3.97
N ALA A 56 -3.73 -10.40 -3.21
CA ALA A 56 -3.05 -9.20 -3.69
C ALA A 56 -1.60 -9.48 -4.12
N LEU A 57 -0.88 -10.35 -3.39
CA LEU A 57 0.46 -10.78 -3.80
C LEU A 57 0.44 -11.54 -5.14
N ARG A 58 -0.51 -12.48 -5.31
CA ARG A 58 -0.64 -13.25 -6.55
C ARG A 58 -0.98 -12.36 -7.75
N ASP A 59 -1.89 -11.42 -7.56
CA ASP A 59 -2.27 -10.43 -8.57
C ASP A 59 -1.08 -9.55 -8.96
N ARG A 60 -0.34 -9.04 -7.96
CA ARG A 60 0.88 -8.27 -8.21
C ARG A 60 1.94 -9.07 -8.97
N ASP A 61 2.17 -10.33 -8.60
CA ASP A 61 3.13 -11.21 -9.29
C ASP A 61 2.72 -11.47 -10.73
N MET A 62 1.42 -11.69 -10.99
CA MET A 62 0.89 -11.85 -12.34
C MET A 62 1.13 -10.58 -13.17
N LYS A 63 0.80 -9.41 -12.63
CA LYS A 63 1.03 -8.13 -13.31
C LYS A 63 2.51 -7.87 -13.57
N MET A 64 3.40 -8.19 -12.62
CA MET A 64 4.85 -8.09 -12.81
C MET A 64 5.36 -8.98 -13.95
N ARG A 65 4.84 -10.19 -14.07
CA ARG A 65 5.18 -11.09 -15.19
C ARG A 65 4.74 -10.48 -16.52
N VAL A 66 3.51 -9.97 -16.61
CA VAL A 66 3.00 -9.32 -17.82
C VAL A 66 3.89 -8.13 -18.21
N ILE A 67 4.22 -7.25 -17.27
CA ILE A 67 5.09 -6.09 -17.50
C ILE A 67 6.45 -6.53 -18.08
N ASN A 68 7.09 -7.53 -17.47
CA ASN A 68 8.39 -8.01 -17.92
C ASN A 68 8.32 -8.67 -19.30
N THR A 69 7.27 -9.46 -19.57
CA THR A 69 7.05 -10.08 -20.89
C THR A 69 6.84 -9.02 -21.96
N THR A 70 6.01 -8.01 -21.70
CA THR A 70 5.77 -6.89 -22.63
C THR A 70 7.05 -6.10 -22.89
N PHE A 71 7.82 -5.80 -21.85
CA PHE A 71 9.12 -5.11 -22.00
C PHE A 71 10.07 -5.91 -22.88
N LYS A 72 10.24 -7.21 -22.60
CA LYS A 72 11.09 -8.09 -23.40
C LYS A 72 10.64 -8.12 -24.86
N ALA A 73 9.33 -8.30 -25.11
CA ALA A 73 8.78 -8.31 -26.45
C ALA A 73 9.02 -6.98 -27.20
N ALA A 74 8.89 -5.84 -26.52
CA ALA A 74 9.16 -4.52 -27.11
C ALA A 74 10.64 -4.35 -27.49
N VAL A 75 11.56 -4.80 -26.63
CA VAL A 75 13.01 -4.77 -26.91
C VAL A 75 13.34 -5.70 -28.07
N ASP A 76 12.87 -6.96 -28.03
CA ASP A 76 13.11 -7.95 -29.09
C ASP A 76 12.55 -7.46 -30.43
N LYS A 77 11.36 -6.85 -30.44
CA LYS A 77 10.78 -6.20 -31.61
C LYS A 77 11.65 -5.07 -32.14
N SER A 78 12.13 -4.17 -31.28
CA SER A 78 13.00 -3.06 -31.70
C SER A 78 14.32 -3.55 -32.34
N ILE A 79 14.86 -4.66 -31.84
CA ILE A 79 16.07 -5.30 -32.39
C ILE A 79 15.76 -5.92 -33.75
N SER A 80 14.64 -6.65 -33.85
CA SER A 80 14.18 -7.26 -35.10
C SER A 80 13.92 -6.20 -36.18
N ASP A 81 13.17 -5.15 -35.86
CA ASP A 81 12.87 -4.04 -36.76
C ASP A 81 14.15 -3.35 -37.22
N ALA A 82 15.09 -3.10 -36.31
CA ALA A 82 16.38 -2.50 -36.67
C ALA A 82 17.20 -3.42 -37.59
N LYS A 83 17.20 -4.74 -37.35
CA LYS A 83 17.89 -5.71 -38.20
C LYS A 83 17.29 -5.74 -39.60
N ILE A 84 15.96 -5.74 -39.72
CA ILE A 84 15.23 -5.69 -41.00
C ILE A 84 15.53 -4.38 -41.72
N ALA A 85 15.46 -3.24 -41.04
CA ALA A 85 15.76 -1.94 -41.64
C ALA A 85 17.22 -1.83 -42.10
N MET A 86 18.15 -2.49 -41.40
CA MET A 86 19.57 -2.47 -41.76
C MET A 86 19.87 -3.22 -43.07
N THR A 87 19.01 -4.15 -43.52
CA THR A 87 19.24 -4.87 -44.78
C THR A 87 19.02 -4.00 -46.01
N THR A 88 18.21 -2.95 -45.89
CA THR A 88 17.90 -2.00 -46.98
C THR A 88 18.70 -0.69 -46.87
N ALA A 89 19.42 -0.49 -45.77
CA ALA A 89 20.20 0.72 -45.51
C ALA A 89 21.57 0.70 -46.22
N THR A 90 21.74 1.56 -47.21
CA THR A 90 22.96 1.66 -48.03
C THR A 90 23.89 2.77 -47.58
N THR A 91 23.38 3.81 -46.93
CA THR A 91 24.15 4.99 -46.50
C THR A 91 24.50 4.96 -45.00
N PRO A 92 25.62 5.58 -44.59
CA PRO A 92 25.96 5.75 -43.17
C PRO A 92 24.86 6.46 -42.37
N GLU A 93 24.24 7.48 -42.97
CA GLU A 93 23.18 8.28 -42.36
C GLU A 93 21.94 7.42 -42.05
N GLN A 94 21.52 6.55 -42.96
CA GLN A 94 20.42 5.60 -42.73
C GLN A 94 20.74 4.64 -41.59
N LYS A 95 21.95 4.08 -41.56
CA LYS A 95 22.38 3.17 -40.48
C LYS A 95 22.39 3.87 -39.12
N ASN A 96 22.87 5.12 -39.08
CA ASN A 96 22.84 5.95 -37.88
C ASN A 96 21.40 6.24 -37.43
N ALA A 97 20.50 6.57 -38.36
CA ALA A 97 19.10 6.79 -38.06
C ALA A 97 18.40 5.53 -37.51
N ILE A 98 18.67 4.36 -38.08
CA ILE A 98 18.13 3.07 -37.59
C ILE A 98 18.62 2.78 -36.17
N ASN A 99 19.92 2.98 -35.89
CA ASN A 99 20.47 2.80 -34.55
C ASN A 99 19.89 3.79 -33.55
N ALA A 100 19.71 5.05 -33.95
CA ALA A 100 19.07 6.07 -33.12
C ALA A 100 17.60 5.69 -32.82
N ALA A 101 16.85 5.26 -33.83
CA ALA A 101 15.47 4.79 -33.67
C ALA A 101 15.37 3.58 -32.73
N ARG A 102 16.29 2.61 -32.83
CA ARG A 102 16.36 1.47 -31.91
C ARG A 102 16.59 1.93 -30.46
N ARG A 103 17.57 2.82 -30.24
CA ARG A 103 17.86 3.37 -28.90
C ARG A 103 16.67 4.12 -28.33
N ALA A 104 15.99 4.94 -29.15
CA ALA A 104 14.78 5.65 -28.76
C ALA A 104 13.64 4.69 -28.41
N ALA A 105 13.41 3.63 -29.20
CA ALA A 105 12.40 2.62 -28.92
C ALA A 105 12.67 1.88 -27.60
N VAL A 106 13.92 1.50 -27.33
CA VAL A 106 14.32 0.88 -26.05
C VAL A 106 14.13 1.85 -24.88
N ALA A 107 14.51 3.12 -25.03
CA ALA A 107 14.30 4.12 -23.99
C ALA A 107 12.81 4.30 -23.68
N SER A 108 11.95 4.38 -24.69
CA SER A 108 10.49 4.42 -24.51
C SER A 108 9.95 3.16 -23.82
N ALA A 109 10.48 1.97 -24.14
CA ALA A 109 10.11 0.72 -23.48
C ALA A 109 10.51 0.71 -21.99
N ILE A 110 11.67 1.28 -21.64
CA ILE A 110 12.12 1.44 -20.25
C ILE A 110 11.14 2.35 -19.49
N VAL A 111 10.83 3.53 -20.02
CA VAL A 111 9.90 4.48 -19.39
C VAL A 111 8.51 3.84 -19.22
N ALA A 112 8.02 3.13 -20.24
CA ALA A 112 6.75 2.42 -20.15
C ALA A 112 6.77 1.33 -19.06
N ARG A 113 7.88 0.59 -18.93
CA ARG A 113 8.06 -0.41 -17.87
C ARG A 113 8.06 0.22 -16.49
N GLU A 114 8.80 1.31 -16.31
CA GLU A 114 8.88 2.03 -15.03
C GLU A 114 7.54 2.61 -14.63
N SER A 115 6.82 3.24 -15.57
CA SER A 115 5.46 3.73 -15.35
C SER A 115 4.51 2.59 -14.98
N ALA A 116 4.62 1.43 -15.64
CA ALA A 116 3.77 0.28 -15.33
C ALA A 116 4.08 -0.32 -13.94
N ILE A 117 5.36 -0.38 -13.54
CA ILE A 117 5.77 -0.83 -12.20
C ILE A 117 5.28 0.15 -11.14
N SER A 118 5.41 1.46 -11.38
CA SER A 118 4.88 2.50 -10.49
C SER A 118 3.36 2.37 -10.33
N GLY A 119 2.64 2.04 -11.41
CA GLY A 119 1.20 1.78 -11.40
C GLY A 119 0.76 0.55 -10.57
N LEU A 120 1.67 -0.36 -10.21
CA LEU A 120 1.34 -1.47 -9.29
C LEU A 120 1.23 -1.03 -7.82
N GLY A 121 1.75 0.15 -7.49
CA GLY A 121 1.79 0.64 -6.11
C GLY A 121 2.76 -0.13 -5.21
N SER A 122 2.67 0.14 -3.90
CA SER A 122 3.50 -0.51 -2.88
C SER A 122 3.21 -2.00 -2.79
N ILE A 123 4.21 -2.76 -2.36
CA ILE A 123 4.03 -4.18 -2.03
C ILE A 123 2.96 -4.28 -0.93
N PRO A 124 1.97 -5.19 -1.05
CA PRO A 124 1.00 -5.44 0.01
C PRO A 124 1.72 -5.68 1.34
N MET A 125 1.24 -5.08 2.43
CA MET A 125 1.80 -5.30 3.76
C MET A 125 1.10 -6.48 4.44
N PRO A 126 1.84 -7.30 5.20
CA PRO A 126 1.23 -8.40 5.95
C PRO A 126 0.26 -7.83 7.00
N PRO A 127 -0.94 -8.44 7.19
CA PRO A 127 -1.87 -8.03 8.23
C PRO A 127 -1.24 -8.18 9.62
N VAL A 128 -1.56 -7.25 10.53
CA VAL A 128 -1.06 -7.28 11.91
C VAL A 128 -1.96 -8.16 12.75
N GLN A 129 -1.36 -9.11 13.49
CA GLN A 129 -2.11 -9.97 14.39
C GLN A 129 -2.66 -9.17 15.59
N PRO A 130 -3.94 -9.31 15.95
CA PRO A 130 -4.49 -8.68 17.14
C PRO A 130 -3.76 -9.15 18.39
N GLN A 131 -3.40 -8.22 19.28
CA GLN A 131 -2.81 -8.57 20.58
C GLN A 131 -3.91 -8.98 21.56
N ARG A 132 -3.70 -10.09 22.28
CA ARG A 132 -4.63 -10.45 23.36
C ARG A 132 -4.53 -9.42 24.49
N PRO A 133 -5.67 -8.99 25.05
CA PRO A 133 -5.66 -8.17 26.25
C PRO A 133 -4.94 -8.93 27.38
N ALA A 134 -4.01 -8.26 28.07
CA ALA A 134 -3.32 -8.85 29.21
C ALA A 134 -4.35 -9.20 30.29
N LYS A 135 -4.31 -10.45 30.79
CA LYS A 135 -5.14 -10.85 31.93
C LYS A 135 -4.68 -10.07 33.14
N ILE A 136 -5.47 -9.10 33.60
CA ILE A 136 -5.31 -8.50 34.92
C ILE A 136 -5.70 -9.58 35.93
N THR A 137 -4.75 -10.34 36.45
CA THR A 137 -4.98 -11.17 37.64
C THR A 137 -5.08 -10.24 38.85
N PRO A 138 -6.18 -10.26 39.63
CA PRO A 138 -6.19 -9.61 40.94
C PRO A 138 -5.30 -10.43 41.90
N GLN A 139 -3.99 -10.19 41.88
CA GLN A 139 -3.10 -10.65 42.96
C GLN A 139 -3.20 -9.64 44.09
N GLY A 140 -3.98 -9.95 45.12
CA GLY A 140 -4.04 -9.08 46.30
C GLY A 140 -5.11 -9.37 47.35
N MET A 141 -5.72 -10.56 47.41
CA MET A 141 -6.74 -10.86 48.43
C MET A 141 -6.55 -12.17 49.20
N SER A 142 -5.43 -12.88 49.05
CA SER A 142 -5.19 -14.15 49.76
C SER A 142 -4.68 -13.98 51.20
N ASP A 143 -4.19 -12.80 51.59
CA ASP A 143 -3.48 -12.62 52.88
C ASP A 143 -4.38 -12.29 54.08
N TYR A 144 -5.68 -12.09 53.87
CA TYR A 144 -6.62 -11.78 54.96
C TYR A 144 -7.19 -13.01 55.67
N LYS A 145 -7.06 -14.22 55.10
CA LYS A 145 -7.73 -15.41 55.64
C LYS A 145 -6.90 -16.20 56.67
N ASP A 146 -5.61 -15.90 56.82
CA ASP A 146 -4.72 -16.64 57.74
C ASP A 146 -4.53 -15.95 59.10
N LYS A 147 -4.83 -14.64 59.20
CA LYS A 147 -4.71 -13.90 60.48
C LYS A 147 -5.85 -14.17 61.48
N ASP A 148 -7.05 -14.54 61.01
CA ASP A 148 -8.17 -14.85 61.92
C ASP A 148 -8.05 -16.23 62.58
N LYS A 149 -7.40 -17.21 61.92
CA LYS A 149 -7.22 -18.54 62.52
C LYS A 149 -6.20 -18.59 63.65
N ASN A 150 -5.28 -17.62 63.72
CA ASN A 150 -4.25 -17.61 64.75
C ASN A 150 -4.69 -16.89 66.04
N ARG A 151 -5.70 -16.01 65.99
CA ARG A 151 -6.26 -15.36 67.19
C ARG A 151 -7.22 -16.24 67.99
N GLU A 152 -7.74 -17.31 67.39
CA GLU A 152 -8.67 -18.23 68.08
C GLU A 152 -7.94 -19.36 68.84
N LYS A 153 -6.65 -19.58 68.56
CA LYS A 153 -5.83 -20.58 69.26
C LYS A 153 -5.13 -20.08 70.53
N GLU A 154 -5.18 -18.77 70.81
CA GLU A 154 -4.54 -18.18 72.00
C GLU A 154 -5.51 -17.99 73.18
N LYS A 155 -6.73 -18.55 73.09
CA LYS A 155 -7.78 -18.43 74.14
C LYS A 155 -8.33 -19.78 74.64
N ARG A 156 -7.57 -20.87 74.57
CA ARG A 156 -7.93 -22.16 75.18
C ARG A 156 -6.78 -22.75 75.96
#